data_AF-A0A397CJL0-F1
#
_entry.id   AF-A0A397CJL0-F1
#
_cell.length_a   1.000
_cell.length_b   1.000
_cell.length_c   1.000
_cell.angle_alpha   90.00
_cell.angle_beta   90.00
_cell.angle_gamma   90.00
#
_symmetry.space_group_name_H-M   'P 1'
#
loop_
_entity.id
_entity.type
_entity.pdbx_description
1 polymer ?
#
loop_
_entity_poly.entity_id
_entity_poly.type
_entity_poly.pdbx_seq_one_letter_code
_entity_poly.pdbx_strand_id
1 'polypeptide(L)'
;MGIELVEEVPLPQWQCVYRKRKLQLKNNTPGFIKRFANAEYFDVIEESLWDKANQVLYVVGRNQSFAHLVLIEDFLLFRRHDDHDHCQVTQTGACTVGGSFGFLRGTVEGFVRESYGKSVKKAQEHLVDRLDEECGARTSSMSTT
;
A
#
# COMPACT_ATOMS: atom_id res chain seq x y z
N MET A 1 -7.95 4.92 -11.72
CA MET A 1 -7.19 4.21 -10.67
C MET A 1 -7.42 2.74 -10.94
N GLY A 2 -6.37 1.99 -11.21
CA GLY A 2 -6.46 0.57 -11.55
C GLY A 2 -5.67 -0.24 -10.54
N ILE A 3 -6.23 -1.34 -10.06
CA ILE A 3 -5.53 -2.33 -9.23
C ILE A 3 -5.49 -3.61 -10.05
N GLU A 4 -4.29 -4.09 -10.35
CA GLU A 4 -4.04 -5.30 -11.11
C GLU A 4 -3.37 -6.33 -10.20
N LEU A 5 -3.93 -7.53 -10.11
CA LEU A 5 -3.26 -8.66 -9.46
C LEU A 5 -2.19 -9.19 -10.40
N VAL A 6 -0.93 -9.08 -9.98
CA VAL A 6 0.24 -9.50 -10.76
C VAL A 6 0.61 -10.94 -10.40
N GLU A 7 0.52 -11.29 -9.11
CA GLU A 7 0.93 -12.59 -8.61
C GLU A 7 0.13 -12.96 -7.36
N GLU A 8 -0.24 -14.23 -7.25
CA GLU A 8 -0.80 -14.82 -6.03
C GLU A 8 -0.10 -16.15 -5.78
N VAL A 9 0.43 -16.31 -4.57
CA VAL A 9 1.13 -17.52 -4.14
C VAL A 9 0.47 -18.03 -2.86
N PRO A 10 -0.34 -19.10 -2.95
CA PRO A 10 -0.85 -19.80 -1.78
C PRO A 10 0.30 -20.48 -1.02
N LEU A 11 0.35 -20.28 0.30
CA LEU A 11 1.37 -20.80 1.20
C LEU A 11 0.71 -21.69 2.27
N PRO A 12 0.18 -22.87 1.90
CA PRO A 12 -0.71 -23.65 2.74
C PRO A 12 -0.06 -24.15 4.04
N GLN A 13 1.23 -24.46 4.01
CA GLN A 13 1.99 -24.89 5.19
C GLN A 13 1.91 -23.87 6.34
N TRP A 14 1.87 -22.57 6.01
CA TRP A 14 1.82 -21.48 6.98
C TRP A 14 0.43 -20.85 7.09
N GLN A 15 -0.57 -21.40 6.40
CA GLN A 15 -1.91 -20.81 6.28
C GLN A 15 -1.87 -19.35 5.76
N CYS A 16 -0.92 -19.05 4.88
CA CYS A 16 -0.74 -17.73 4.33
C CYS A 16 -1.10 -17.65 2.84
N VAL A 17 -1.35 -16.43 2.36
CA VAL A 17 -1.41 -16.12 0.92
C VAL A 17 -0.58 -14.87 0.65
N TYR A 18 0.46 -15.01 -0.17
CA TYR A 18 1.20 -13.86 -0.68
C TYR A 18 0.53 -13.34 -1.94
N ARG A 19 0.48 -12.01 -2.09
CA ARG A 19 -0.02 -11.35 -3.30
C ARG A 19 0.84 -10.17 -3.67
N LYS A 20 1.02 -9.99 -4.96
CA LYS A 20 1.62 -8.81 -5.57
C LYS A 20 0.60 -8.12 -6.46
N ARG A 21 0.39 -6.84 -6.24
CA ARG A 21 -0.52 -6.00 -7.01
C ARG A 21 0.23 -4.81 -7.59
N LYS A 22 -0.21 -4.37 -8.76
CA LYS A 22 0.20 -3.11 -9.38
C LYS A 22 -0.94 -2.12 -9.27
N LEU A 23 -0.67 -0.97 -8.67
CA LEU A 23 -1.63 0.11 -8.45
C LEU A 23 -1.25 1.29 -9.34
N GLN A 24 -2.17 1.70 -10.21
CA GLN A 24 -2.01 2.89 -11.03
C GLN A 24 -2.74 4.06 -10.38
N LEU A 25 -1.96 5.05 -9.93
CA LEU A 25 -2.42 6.21 -9.17
C LEU A 25 -2.34 7.47 -10.01
N LYS A 26 -3.29 8.40 -9.84
CA LYS A 26 -3.27 9.67 -10.56
C LYS A 26 -2.12 10.53 -10.06
N ASN A 27 -1.31 11.02 -10.99
CA ASN A 27 -0.19 11.86 -10.68
C ASN A 27 -0.65 13.32 -10.51
N ASN A 28 -0.76 13.78 -9.26
CA ASN A 28 -1.13 15.15 -8.93
C ASN A 28 0.09 16.05 -8.69
N THR A 29 1.22 15.72 -9.31
CA THR A 29 2.47 16.44 -9.15
C THR A 29 2.33 17.92 -9.56
N PRO A 30 2.77 18.87 -8.71
CA PRO A 30 2.67 20.29 -8.99
C PRO A 30 3.59 20.71 -10.14
N GLY A 31 3.25 21.82 -10.79
CA GLY A 31 3.90 22.28 -12.02
C GLY A 31 5.43 22.41 -11.93
N PHE A 32 5.97 22.75 -10.77
CA PHE A 32 7.42 22.89 -10.57
C PHE A 32 8.19 21.55 -10.59
N ILE A 33 7.52 20.43 -10.33
CA ILE A 33 8.10 19.07 -10.38
C ILE A 33 7.73 18.36 -11.70
N LYS A 34 6.69 18.80 -12.41
CA LYS A 34 6.23 18.17 -13.67
C LYS A 34 7.35 17.94 -14.69
N ARG A 35 8.35 18.83 -14.77
CA ARG A 35 9.52 18.66 -15.67
C ARG A 35 10.34 17.38 -15.40
N PHE A 36 10.27 16.83 -14.19
CA PHE A 36 10.96 15.60 -13.80
C PHE A 36 10.03 14.38 -13.76
N ALA A 37 8.74 14.60 -13.51
CA ALA A 37 7.74 13.53 -13.37
C ALA A 37 6.51 13.78 -14.27
N ASN A 38 6.75 13.92 -15.58
CA ASN A 38 5.70 14.23 -16.55
C ASN A 38 4.95 12.97 -17.00
N ALA A 39 4.05 12.48 -16.15
CA ALA A 39 3.11 11.42 -16.50
C ALA A 39 1.74 11.72 -15.88
N GLU A 40 0.66 11.28 -16.52
CA GLU A 40 -0.70 11.41 -15.98
C GLU A 40 -0.94 10.48 -14.78
N TYR A 41 -0.28 9.33 -14.78
CA TYR A 41 -0.34 8.32 -13.72
C TYR A 41 1.06 7.90 -13.28
N PHE A 42 1.13 7.30 -12.11
CA PHE A 42 2.32 6.65 -11.60
C PHE A 42 1.95 5.29 -10.99
N ASP A 43 2.89 4.35 -11.07
CA ASP A 43 2.68 2.98 -10.63
C ASP A 43 3.30 2.75 -9.25
N VAL A 44 2.55 2.04 -8.41
CA VAL A 44 2.97 1.51 -7.10
C VAL A 44 2.86 -0.01 -7.14
N ILE A 45 3.91 -0.69 -6.67
CA ILE A 45 3.86 -2.11 -6.40
C ILE A 45 3.47 -2.29 -4.94
N GLU A 46 2.40 -3.05 -4.72
CA GLU A 46 1.97 -3.49 -3.41
C GLU A 46 2.26 -4.99 -3.28
N GLU A 47 2.98 -5.36 -2.24
CA GLU A 47 3.19 -6.74 -1.84
C GLU A 47 2.48 -6.96 -0.50
N SER A 48 1.74 -8.05 -0.38
CA SER A 48 1.01 -8.35 0.84
C SER A 48 1.11 -9.81 1.22
N LEU A 49 1.10 -10.09 2.52
CA LEU A 49 0.98 -11.43 3.07
C LEU A 49 -0.25 -11.45 3.98
N TRP A 50 -1.23 -12.28 3.63
CA TRP A 50 -2.36 -12.56 4.50
C TRP A 50 -2.05 -13.79 5.34
N ASP A 51 -1.93 -13.64 6.66
CA ASP A 51 -1.79 -14.73 7.63
C ASP A 51 -3.16 -15.03 8.24
N LYS A 52 -3.77 -16.14 7.78
CA LYS A 52 -5.12 -16.53 8.19
C LYS A 52 -5.19 -16.98 9.63
N ALA A 53 -4.11 -17.60 10.14
CA ALA A 53 -4.10 -18.17 11.48
C ALA A 53 -4.08 -17.07 12.53
N ASN A 54 -3.31 -16.01 12.30
CA ASN A 54 -3.17 -14.89 13.23
C ASN A 54 -4.10 -13.70 12.90
N GLN A 55 -4.86 -13.78 11.81
CA GLN A 55 -5.67 -12.68 11.28
C GLN A 55 -4.87 -11.38 11.07
N VAL A 56 -3.66 -11.52 10.50
CA VAL A 56 -2.74 -10.41 10.24
C VAL A 56 -2.53 -10.23 8.75
N LEU A 57 -2.72 -9.00 8.28
CA LEU A 57 -2.40 -8.59 6.92
C LEU A 57 -1.17 -7.68 6.93
N TYR A 58 -0.08 -8.17 6.36
CA TYR A 58 1.14 -7.41 6.10
C TYR A 58 1.04 -6.77 4.72
N VAL A 59 1.45 -5.51 4.60
CA VAL A 59 1.43 -4.78 3.32
C VAL A 59 2.70 -3.95 3.19
N VAL A 60 3.34 -4.02 2.03
CA VAL A 60 4.45 -3.18 1.62
C VAL A 60 4.09 -2.50 0.30
N GLY A 61 4.08 -1.17 0.30
CA GLY A 61 3.88 -0.36 -0.91
C GLY A 61 5.17 0.34 -1.32
N ARG A 62 5.52 0.30 -2.60
CA ARG A 62 6.65 1.05 -3.18
C ARG A 62 6.29 1.64 -4.53
N ASN A 63 6.56 2.92 -4.75
CA ASN A 63 6.41 3.48 -6.09
C ASN A 63 7.49 2.91 -7.03
N GLN A 64 7.08 2.43 -8.20
CA GLN A 64 7.99 2.01 -9.26
C GLN A 64 8.34 3.19 -10.15
N SER A 65 7.32 3.96 -10.55
CA SER A 65 7.53 5.18 -11.32
C SER A 65 8.25 6.23 -10.47
N PHE A 66 9.22 6.92 -11.07
CA PHE A 66 9.95 8.04 -10.46
C PHE A 66 10.71 7.71 -9.16
N ALA A 67 10.93 6.43 -8.83
CA ALA A 67 11.68 6.02 -7.64
C ALA A 67 13.09 6.62 -7.55
N HIS A 68 13.74 6.84 -8.70
CA HIS A 68 15.06 7.49 -8.78
C HIS A 68 15.04 8.99 -8.39
N LEU A 69 13.86 9.62 -8.44
CA LEU A 69 13.65 11.00 -7.99
C LEU A 69 13.19 11.01 -6.54
N VAL A 70 12.11 10.29 -6.25
CA VAL A 70 11.56 10.14 -4.91
C VAL A 70 11.12 8.69 -4.77
N LEU A 71 11.71 7.98 -3.83
CA LEU A 71 11.27 6.67 -3.41
C LEU A 71 10.44 6.81 -2.14
N ILE A 72 9.22 6.30 -2.17
CA ILE A 72 8.31 6.15 -1.05
C ILE A 72 8.17 4.66 -0.80
N GLU A 73 8.46 4.27 0.44
CA GLU A 73 8.21 2.92 0.93
C GLU A 73 7.24 3.02 2.09
N ASP A 74 6.22 2.19 2.09
CA ASP A 74 5.20 2.17 3.13
C ASP A 74 5.03 0.73 3.62
N PHE A 75 5.14 0.53 4.93
CA PHE A 75 4.93 -0.74 5.59
C PHE A 75 3.74 -0.61 6.52
N LEU A 76 2.77 -1.50 6.36
CA LEU A 76 1.58 -1.56 7.20
C LEU A 76 1.36 -2.98 7.71
N LEU A 77 0.91 -3.06 8.96
CA LEU A 77 0.47 -4.28 9.61
C LEU A 77 -0.92 -4.03 10.17
N PHE A 78 -1.89 -4.77 9.65
CA PHE A 78 -3.27 -4.80 10.13
C PHE A 78 -3.49 -6.08 10.91
N ARG A 79 -4.01 -5.96 12.13
CA ARG A 79 -4.40 -7.10 12.95
C ARG A 79 -5.86 -6.97 13.33
N ARG A 80 -6.67 -7.92 12.89
CA ARG A 80 -8.07 -8.01 13.33
C ARG A 80 -8.10 -8.54 14.77
N HIS A 81 -8.95 -7.95 15.61
CA HIS A 81 -9.23 -8.51 16.94
C HIS A 81 -10.23 -9.67 16.86
N ASP A 82 -10.22 -10.52 17.88
CA ASP A 82 -11.05 -11.73 17.95
C ASP A 82 -12.56 -11.43 17.94
N ASP A 83 -12.96 -10.22 18.35
CA ASP A 83 -14.36 -9.74 18.29
C ASP A 83 -14.77 -9.21 16.91
N HIS A 84 -13.83 -9.11 15.96
CA HIS A 84 -13.99 -8.63 14.60
C HIS A 84 -14.46 -7.18 14.42
N ASP A 85 -14.80 -6.48 15.51
CA ASP A 85 -15.35 -5.11 15.49
C ASP A 85 -14.28 -4.04 15.24
N HIS A 86 -13.01 -4.32 15.57
CA HIS A 86 -11.92 -3.37 15.35
C HIS A 86 -10.63 -4.02 14.83
N CYS A 87 -9.83 -3.19 14.16
CA CYS A 87 -8.53 -3.55 13.64
C CYS A 87 -7.45 -2.64 14.24
N GLN A 88 -6.36 -3.22 14.74
CA GLN A 88 -5.16 -2.47 15.07
C GLN A 88 -4.32 -2.26 13.81
N VAL A 89 -3.82 -1.03 13.61
CA VAL A 89 -2.95 -0.68 12.48
C VAL A 89 -1.62 -0.17 13.01
N THR A 90 -0.52 -0.78 12.56
CA THR A 90 0.84 -0.25 12.74
C THR A 90 1.38 0.12 11.37
N GLN A 91 1.90 1.35 11.22
CA GLN A 91 2.38 1.83 9.93
C GLN A 91 3.71 2.56 10.07
N THR A 92 4.60 2.36 9.11
CA THR A 92 5.87 3.08 8.98
C THR A 92 6.10 3.43 7.53
N GLY A 93 6.23 4.72 7.24
CA GLY A 93 6.60 5.22 5.92
C GLY A 93 8.03 5.74 5.90
N ALA A 94 8.74 5.49 4.81
CA ALA A 94 10.04 6.06 4.51
C ALA A 94 9.98 6.82 3.19
N CYS A 95 10.70 7.94 3.12
CA CYS A 95 10.83 8.75 1.92
C CYS A 95 12.30 9.06 1.67
N THR A 96 12.79 8.68 0.50
CA THR A 96 14.14 8.99 0.03
C THR A 96 14.04 9.91 -1.17
N VAL A 97 14.60 11.12 -1.05
CA VAL A 97 14.66 12.09 -2.14
C VAL A 97 16.03 12.05 -2.80
N GLY A 98 16.04 11.80 -4.10
CA GLY A 98 17.24 11.75 -4.93
C GLY A 98 17.94 13.11 -5.06
N GLY A 99 19.23 13.06 -5.42
CA GLY A 99 20.08 14.26 -5.49
C GLY A 99 19.71 15.28 -6.58
N SER A 100 18.89 14.89 -7.56
CA SER A 100 18.56 15.70 -8.74
C SER A 100 17.80 17.01 -8.44
N PHE A 101 17.28 17.17 -7.22
CA PHE A 101 16.47 18.33 -6.87
C PHE A 101 17.25 19.55 -6.36
N GLY A 102 18.53 19.42 -6.01
CA GLY A 102 19.36 20.54 -5.55
C GLY A 102 18.65 21.40 -4.49
N PHE A 103 18.49 22.71 -4.76
CA PHE A 103 17.81 23.66 -3.87
C PHE A 103 16.30 23.41 -3.70
N LEU A 104 15.65 22.64 -4.60
CA LEU A 104 14.22 22.30 -4.52
C LEU A 104 13.92 21.13 -3.58
N ARG A 105 14.96 20.47 -3.04
CA ARG A 105 14.80 19.26 -2.20
C ARG A 105 13.79 19.46 -1.07
N GLY A 106 13.89 20.55 -0.30
CA GLY A 106 12.98 20.82 0.81
C GLY A 106 11.52 21.01 0.38
N THR A 107 11.29 21.64 -0.78
CA THR A 107 9.95 21.79 -1.36
C THR A 107 9.36 20.45 -1.78
N VAL A 108 10.18 19.58 -2.38
CA VAL A 108 9.76 18.22 -2.78
C VAL A 108 9.43 17.39 -1.54
N GLU A 109 10.29 17.41 -0.51
CA GLU A 109 10.04 16.70 0.75
C GLU A 109 8.73 17.16 1.43
N GLY A 110 8.47 18.48 1.45
CA GLY A 110 7.22 19.05 1.96
C GLY A 110 5.99 18.57 1.18
N PHE A 111 6.05 18.64 -0.15
CA PHE A 111 4.97 18.16 -1.02
C PHE A 111 4.68 16.67 -0.81
N VAL A 112 5.72 15.83 -0.78
CA VAL A 112 5.56 14.37 -0.60
C VAL A 112 4.91 14.07 0.75
N ARG A 113 5.35 14.75 1.82
CA ARG A 113 4.77 14.60 3.16
C ARG A 113 3.30 14.96 3.20
N GLU A 114 2.92 16.10 2.63
CA GLU A 114 1.53 16.54 2.55
C GLU A 114 0.67 15.59 1.70
N SER A 115 1.19 15.16 0.55
CA SER A 115 0.49 14.24 -0.34
C SER A 115 0.25 12.90 0.36
N TYR A 116 1.26 12.36 1.03
CA TYR A 116 1.16 11.13 1.82
C TYR A 116 0.13 11.26 2.93
N GLY A 117 0.18 12.35 3.72
CA GLY A 117 -0.77 12.60 4.81
C GLY A 117 -2.22 12.67 4.34
N LYS A 118 -2.48 13.16 3.12
CA LYS A 118 -3.82 13.20 2.52
C LYS A 118 -4.29 11.84 2.00
N SER A 119 -3.39 10.99 1.53
CA SER A 119 -3.73 9.70 0.93
C SER A 119 -3.77 8.53 1.92
N VAL A 120 -3.01 8.61 3.01
CA VAL A 120 -2.77 7.47 3.91
C VAL A 120 -4.05 6.88 4.50
N LYS A 121 -4.97 7.73 4.96
CA LYS A 121 -6.22 7.28 5.59
C LYS A 121 -7.10 6.49 4.61
N LYS A 122 -7.23 6.99 3.38
CA LYS A 122 -8.00 6.31 2.33
C LYS A 122 -7.38 4.96 1.94
N ALA A 123 -6.04 4.88 1.94
CA ALA A 123 -5.35 3.62 1.70
C ALA A 123 -5.59 2.62 2.84
N GLN A 124 -5.53 3.08 4.10
CA GLN A 124 -5.85 2.25 5.26
C GLN A 124 -7.29 1.72 5.21
N GLU A 125 -8.28 2.58 4.93
CA GLU A 125 -9.69 2.19 4.80
C GLU A 125 -9.86 1.06 3.76
N HIS A 126 -9.27 1.22 2.57
CA HIS A 126 -9.30 0.18 1.54
C HIS A 126 -8.66 -1.15 1.99
N LEU A 127 -7.57 -1.10 2.76
CA LEU A 127 -6.89 -2.29 3.26
C LEU A 127 -7.66 -2.98 4.39
N VAL A 128 -8.41 -2.20 5.18
CA VAL A 128 -9.33 -2.73 6.20
C VAL A 128 -10.49 -3.47 5.53
N ASP A 129 -11.12 -2.89 4.51
CA ASP A 129 -12.18 -3.56 3.73
C ASP A 129 -11.69 -4.90 3.17
N ARG A 130 -10.47 -4.91 2.61
CA ARG A 130 -9.85 -6.15 2.10
C ARG A 130 -9.61 -7.17 3.20
N LEU A 131 -9.16 -6.74 4.38
CA LEU A 131 -9.00 -7.63 5.53
C LEU A 131 -10.34 -8.22 5.96
N ASP A 132 -11.42 -7.43 5.93
CA ASP A 132 -12.77 -7.90 6.24
C ASP A 132 -13.29 -8.93 5.23
N GLU A 133 -13.05 -8.72 3.94
CA GLU A 133 -13.35 -9.68 2.88
C GLU A 133 -12.61 -11.02 3.10
N GLU A 134 -11.32 -10.96 3.42
CA GLU A 134 -10.48 -12.13 3.67
C GLU A 134 -10.91 -12.91 4.93
N CYS A 135 -11.31 -12.19 5.98
CA CYS A 135 -11.88 -12.78 7.20
C CYS A 135 -13.26 -13.39 6.94
N GLY A 136 -14.13 -12.70 6.19
CA GLY A 136 -15.50 -13.14 5.86
C GLY A 136 -15.56 -14.31 4.88
N ALA A 137 -14.56 -14.49 4.02
CA ALA A 137 -14.43 -15.69 3.19
C ALA A 137 -14.38 -16.99 4.05
N ARG A 138 -13.91 -16.89 5.30
CA ARG A 138 -13.86 -18.02 6.25
C ARG A 138 -15.25 -18.42 6.74
N THR A 139 -16.13 -17.48 7.09
CA THR A 139 -17.48 -17.79 7.62
C THR A 139 -18.38 -18.46 6.58
N SER A 140 -18.24 -18.09 5.31
CA SER A 140 -18.96 -18.75 4.20
C SER A 140 -18.48 -20.19 3.98
N SER A 141 -17.19 -20.47 4.18
CA SER A 141 -16.61 -21.82 4.00
C SER A 141 -16.93 -22.81 5.13
N MET A 142 -17.37 -22.33 6.30
CA MET A 142 -17.74 -23.17 7.44
C MET A 142 -19.25 -23.49 7.50
N SER A 143 -20.05 -22.98 6.57
CA SER A 143 -21.52 -23.19 6.53
C SER A 143 -21.94 -24.42 5.69
N THR A 144 -21.03 -25.35 5.40
CA THR A 144 -21.35 -26.59 4.68
C THR A 144 -20.83 -27.80 5.46
N THR A 145 -21.55 -28.19 6.51
CA THR A 145 -21.57 -29.56 7.05
C THR A 145 -22.89 -29.78 7.77
#